data_AF-A0A447JJM5-F1
#
_entry.id   AF-A0A447JJM5-F1
#
_cell.length_a   1.000
_cell.length_b   1.000
_cell.length_c   1.000
_cell.angle_alpha   90.00
_cell.angle_beta   90.00
_cell.angle_gamma   90.00
#
_symmetry.space_group_name_H-M   'P 1'
#
loop_
_entity.id
_entity.type
_entity.pdbx_description
1 polymer ?
#
loop_
_entity_poly.entity_id
_entity_poly.type
_entity_poly.pdbx_seq_one_letter_code
_entity_poly.pdbx_strand_id
1 'polypeptide(L)'
;MRRWFLTARDGLRNAVRLICSGVQATLFFTPRLDQAGVNGIMRQFCLRQLAQSPFQVLEVQAREEAVRQADEIIICNALMPIIPIRAYHGTSYSSRTLFQFLAPFCEHPN
;
A
#
# COMPACT_ATOMS: atom_id res chain seq x y z
N MET A 1 6.13 10.31 18.68
CA MET A 1 5.42 11.36 17.92
C MET A 1 4.69 10.68 16.77
N ARG A 2 3.35 10.58 16.85
CA ARG A 2 2.50 9.73 16.01
C ARG A 2 1.73 10.61 15.03
N ARG A 3 2.25 10.82 13.82
CA ARG A 3 1.44 11.36 12.72
C ARG A 3 1.77 10.59 11.45
N TRP A 4 1.00 9.52 11.25
CA TRP A 4 0.75 9.04 9.91
C TRP A 4 -0.42 9.87 9.36
N PHE A 5 -0.25 10.39 8.15
CA PHE A 5 -1.06 11.45 7.55
C PHE A 5 -2.53 11.01 7.45
N LEU A 6 -3.36 11.44 8.39
CA LEU A 6 -4.82 11.36 8.29
C LEU A 6 -5.34 12.61 7.56
N THR A 7 -6.43 12.47 6.80
CA THR A 7 -7.21 13.61 6.31
C THR A 7 -7.84 14.32 7.50
N ALA A 8 -8.33 15.55 7.30
CA ALA A 8 -9.20 16.21 8.27
C ALA A 8 -10.52 15.42 8.56
N ARG A 9 -10.73 14.29 7.89
CA ARG A 9 -11.85 13.35 8.02
C ARG A 9 -11.38 11.93 8.41
N ASP A 10 -10.22 11.81 9.06
CA ASP A 10 -9.64 10.54 9.55
C ASP A 10 -9.30 9.48 8.48
N GLY A 11 -9.10 9.89 7.22
CA GLY A 11 -8.71 8.99 6.12
C GLY A 11 -7.19 8.94 5.88
N LEU A 12 -6.61 7.78 5.57
CA LEU A 12 -5.15 7.62 5.34
C LEU A 12 -4.66 8.38 4.07
N ARG A 13 -3.51 9.10 4.12
CA ARG A 13 -3.07 10.00 3.03
C ARG A 13 -1.79 9.70 2.25
N ASN A 14 -0.73 9.05 2.73
CA ASN A 14 0.54 9.04 1.98
C ASN A 14 1.43 7.82 2.23
N ALA A 15 0.86 6.65 2.04
CA ALA A 15 1.60 5.44 1.77
C ALA A 15 0.73 4.63 0.83
N VAL A 16 1.31 4.17 -0.28
CA VAL A 16 0.68 3.17 -1.14
C VAL A 16 0.54 1.91 -0.31
N ARG A 17 -0.58 1.86 0.41
CA ARG A 17 -0.82 0.89 1.45
C ARG A 17 -1.62 -0.23 0.84
N LEU A 18 -0.94 -1.04 0.06
CA LEU A 18 -1.49 -2.30 -0.37
C LEU A 18 -1.66 -3.21 0.84
N ILE A 19 -2.90 -3.24 1.28
CA ILE A 19 -3.43 -4.17 2.25
C ILE A 19 -3.80 -5.44 1.47
N CYS A 20 -3.23 -6.59 1.81
CA CYS A 20 -3.78 -7.88 1.42
C CYS A 20 -4.80 -8.29 2.48
N SER A 21 -6.00 -8.70 2.06
CA SER A 21 -6.95 -9.39 2.95
C SER A 21 -7.66 -10.50 2.18
N GLY A 22 -7.34 -11.76 2.48
CA GLY A 22 -8.11 -12.89 1.96
C GLY A 22 -7.30 -14.15 1.72
N VAL A 23 -7.82 -15.27 2.23
CA VAL A 23 -7.19 -16.60 2.17
C VAL A 23 -7.09 -17.17 0.73
N GLN A 24 -7.83 -16.62 -0.26
CA GLN A 24 -7.93 -17.22 -1.61
C GLN A 24 -8.06 -16.22 -2.79
N ALA A 25 -8.05 -14.90 -2.56
CA ALA A 25 -8.07 -13.90 -3.63
C ALA A 25 -7.19 -12.71 -3.23
N THR A 26 -6.11 -12.46 -3.97
CA THR A 26 -5.12 -11.44 -3.62
C THR A 26 -5.63 -10.05 -3.98
N LEU A 27 -6.47 -9.53 -3.11
CA LEU A 27 -7.05 -8.19 -3.19
C LEU A 27 -6.12 -7.19 -2.51
N PHE A 28 -5.85 -6.09 -3.20
CA PHE A 28 -5.01 -5.01 -2.71
C PHE A 28 -5.73 -3.69 -2.63
N PHE A 29 -5.48 -2.96 -1.57
CA PHE A 29 -6.08 -1.63 -1.38
C PHE A 29 -5.06 -0.52 -1.61
N THR A 30 -5.48 0.65 -2.00
CA THR A 30 -4.65 1.85 -1.90
C THR A 30 -5.55 3.02 -1.57
N PRO A 31 -5.11 3.99 -0.77
CA PRO A 31 -5.93 5.16 -0.51
C PRO A 31 -6.26 5.91 -1.81
N ARG A 32 -7.53 6.30 -1.97
CA ARG A 32 -7.93 7.31 -2.95
C ARG A 32 -7.31 8.66 -2.57
N LEU A 33 -6.75 9.34 -3.56
CA LEU A 33 -6.04 10.62 -3.36
C LEU A 33 -6.80 11.81 -3.96
N ASP A 34 -8.09 11.64 -4.24
CA ASP A 34 -8.99 12.65 -4.81
C ASP A 34 -9.22 13.85 -3.88
N GLN A 35 -9.12 13.63 -2.57
CA GLN A 35 -9.31 14.68 -1.56
C GLN A 35 -7.99 15.26 -1.03
N ALA A 36 -6.88 14.52 -1.15
CA ALA A 36 -5.53 14.91 -0.75
C ALA A 36 -4.55 13.74 -0.78
N GLY A 37 -3.26 14.07 -0.62
CA GLY A 37 -2.14 13.15 -0.77
C GLY A 37 -1.46 13.38 -2.12
N VAL A 38 -0.31 12.76 -2.32
CA VAL A 38 0.46 12.92 -3.57
C VAL A 38 0.28 11.66 -4.41
N ASN A 39 -0.26 11.80 -5.61
CA ASN A 39 -0.31 10.69 -6.58
C ASN A 39 1.08 10.42 -7.17
N GLY A 40 2.00 9.91 -6.34
CA GLY A 40 3.41 9.77 -6.65
C GLY A 40 3.69 8.85 -7.84
N ILE A 41 4.79 9.09 -8.55
CA ILE A 41 5.17 8.30 -9.74
C ILE A 41 5.30 6.80 -9.41
N MET A 42 5.90 6.46 -8.28
CA MET A 42 6.03 5.06 -7.86
C MET A 42 4.68 4.41 -7.53
N ARG A 43 3.72 5.17 -6.98
CA ARG A 43 2.33 4.68 -6.81
C ARG A 43 1.74 4.29 -8.15
N GLN A 44 1.80 5.20 -9.11
CA GLN A 44 1.25 4.98 -10.44
C GLN A 44 1.94 3.81 -11.13
N PHE A 45 3.27 3.67 -10.95
CA PHE A 45 4.03 2.54 -11.47
C PHE A 45 3.57 1.21 -10.86
N CYS A 46 3.50 1.09 -9.52
CA CYS A 46 3.00 -0.10 -8.86
C CYS A 46 1.58 -0.47 -9.34
N LEU A 47 0.67 0.52 -9.44
CA LEU A 47 -0.69 0.29 -9.94
C LEU A 47 -0.72 -0.25 -11.37
N ARG A 48 0.16 0.24 -12.25
CA ARG A 48 0.28 -0.31 -13.62
C ARG A 48 0.76 -1.76 -13.63
N GLN A 49 1.74 -2.10 -12.79
CA GLN A 49 2.23 -3.48 -12.70
C GLN A 49 1.16 -4.42 -12.16
N LEU A 50 0.41 -3.97 -11.14
CA LEU A 50 -0.66 -4.75 -10.55
C LEU A 50 -1.85 -4.94 -11.49
N ALA A 51 -2.17 -3.94 -12.31
CA ALA A 51 -3.20 -4.05 -13.34
C ALA A 51 -2.88 -5.12 -14.41
N GLN A 52 -1.62 -5.51 -14.56
CA GLN A 52 -1.16 -6.57 -15.46
C GLN A 52 -0.97 -7.93 -14.76
N SER A 53 -1.36 -8.02 -13.49
CA SER A 53 -1.17 -9.18 -12.62
C SER A 53 -2.52 -9.85 -12.32
N PRO A 54 -2.56 -11.06 -11.74
CA PRO A 54 -3.81 -11.69 -11.30
C PRO A 54 -4.43 -11.00 -10.07
N PHE A 55 -3.80 -9.95 -9.57
CA PHE A 55 -4.21 -9.27 -8.36
C PHE A 55 -5.24 -8.18 -8.64
N GLN A 56 -6.22 -8.07 -7.76
CA GLN A 56 -7.23 -7.02 -7.83
C GLN A 56 -6.76 -5.82 -7.03
N VAL A 57 -6.91 -4.61 -7.57
CA VAL A 57 -6.57 -3.38 -6.86
C VAL A 57 -7.80 -2.50 -6.70
N LEU A 58 -8.08 -2.08 -5.47
CA LEU A 58 -9.14 -1.16 -5.14
C LEU A 58 -8.57 0.12 -4.54
N GLU A 59 -8.88 1.26 -5.17
CA GLU A 59 -8.68 2.54 -4.52
C GLU A 59 -9.83 2.82 -3.54
N VAL A 60 -9.53 2.92 -2.25
CA VAL A 60 -10.55 3.04 -1.18
C VAL A 60 -10.34 4.27 -0.31
N GLN A 61 -11.42 4.73 0.32
CA GLN A 61 -11.33 5.58 1.49
C GLN A 61 -11.42 4.67 2.73
N ALA A 62 -10.27 4.38 3.32
CA ALA A 62 -10.17 3.50 4.47
C ALA A 62 -9.72 4.26 5.73
N ARG A 63 -10.21 3.80 6.88
CA ARG A 63 -9.73 4.22 8.19
C ARG A 63 -8.49 3.43 8.60
N GLU A 64 -7.86 3.86 9.68
CA GLU A 64 -6.68 3.20 10.25
C GLU A 64 -6.94 1.75 10.69
N GLU A 65 -8.18 1.40 11.02
CA GLU A 65 -8.57 0.03 11.40
C GLU A 65 -8.29 -0.97 10.28
N ALA A 66 -8.64 -0.63 9.03
CA ALA A 66 -8.43 -1.51 7.87
C ALA A 66 -6.95 -1.83 7.67
N VAL A 67 -6.12 -0.87 8.00
CA VAL A 67 -4.67 -0.99 8.01
C VAL A 67 -4.19 -1.99 9.06
N ARG A 68 -4.76 -1.97 10.27
CA ARG A 68 -4.36 -2.88 11.36
C ARG A 68 -4.79 -4.32 11.08
N GLN A 69 -5.82 -4.49 10.24
CA GLN A 69 -6.37 -5.78 9.84
C GLN A 69 -5.74 -6.37 8.58
N ALA A 70 -4.74 -5.68 8.00
CA ALA A 70 -4.06 -6.13 6.80
C ALA A 70 -3.13 -7.32 7.06
N ASP A 71 -2.97 -8.20 6.07
CA ASP A 71 -1.98 -9.29 6.10
C ASP A 71 -0.55 -8.77 5.81
N GLU A 72 -0.46 -7.77 4.92
CA GLU A 72 0.77 -7.13 4.49
C GLU A 72 0.56 -5.64 4.28
N ILE A 73 1.62 -4.86 4.51
CA ILE A 73 1.63 -3.42 4.31
C ILE A 73 2.95 -3.05 3.66
N ILE A 74 2.88 -2.31 2.56
CA ILE A 74 4.03 -1.69 1.91
C ILE A 74 3.87 -0.17 1.89
N ILE A 75 4.98 0.53 1.69
CA ILE A 75 5.03 1.95 1.35
C ILE A 75 5.93 2.12 0.13
N CYS A 76 5.65 3.09 -0.72
CA CYS A 76 6.51 3.41 -1.85
C CYS A 76 6.66 4.92 -2.04
N ASN A 77 7.85 5.34 -2.51
CA ASN A 77 8.11 6.66 -3.04
C ASN A 77 9.17 6.57 -4.15
N ALA A 78 9.55 7.69 -4.77
CA ALA A 78 10.50 7.67 -5.90
C ALA A 78 11.96 7.35 -5.50
N LEU A 79 12.35 7.56 -4.24
CA LEU A 79 13.72 7.38 -3.75
C LEU A 79 13.93 6.03 -3.04
N MET A 80 12.86 5.52 -2.43
CA MET A 80 12.74 4.22 -1.78
C MET A 80 11.58 3.50 -2.46
N PRO A 81 11.86 2.77 -3.56
CA PRO A 81 10.86 2.35 -4.53
C PRO A 81 9.78 1.47 -3.92
N ILE A 82 10.12 0.61 -2.95
CA ILE A 82 9.14 -0.14 -2.18
C ILE A 82 9.77 -0.61 -0.88
N ILE A 83 9.07 -0.42 0.24
CA ILE A 83 9.53 -0.81 1.58
C ILE A 83 8.40 -1.55 2.31
N PRO A 84 8.64 -2.76 2.84
CA PRO A 84 7.65 -3.51 3.59
C PRO A 84 7.62 -3.03 5.05
N ILE A 85 6.41 -2.91 5.62
CA ILE A 85 6.21 -2.59 7.02
C ILE A 85 6.16 -3.88 7.83
N ARG A 86 7.01 -3.98 8.85
CA ARG A 86 7.09 -5.18 9.71
C ARG A 86 6.14 -5.15 10.90
N ALA A 87 5.79 -3.96 11.41
CA ALA A 87 4.89 -3.81 12.54
C ALA A 87 4.21 -2.43 12.53
N TYR A 88 2.99 -2.37 13.04
CA TYR A 88 2.19 -1.16 13.18
C TYR A 88 1.21 -1.31 14.33
N HIS A 89 1.20 -0.36 15.26
CA HIS A 89 0.26 -0.31 16.40
C HIS A 89 0.21 -1.62 17.22
N GLY A 90 1.36 -2.25 17.45
CA GLY A 90 1.47 -3.51 18.17
C GLY A 90 1.14 -4.77 17.34
N THR A 91 0.59 -4.61 16.14
CA THR A 91 0.40 -5.70 15.18
C THR A 91 1.66 -5.93 14.37
N SER A 92 2.10 -7.17 14.24
CA SER A 92 3.23 -7.58 13.40
C SER A 92 2.74 -8.18 12.07
N TYR A 93 3.37 -7.80 10.97
CA TYR A 93 3.06 -8.30 9.62
C TYR A 93 4.20 -9.19 9.13
N SER A 94 3.92 -10.49 8.99
CA SER A 94 4.89 -11.50 8.56
C SER A 94 4.90 -11.70 7.04
N SER A 95 3.78 -11.47 6.36
CA SER A 95 3.66 -11.66 4.91
C SER A 95 4.57 -10.72 4.12
N ARG A 96 5.16 -11.24 3.04
CA ARG A 96 6.03 -10.50 2.10
C ARG A 96 5.65 -10.77 0.65
N THR A 97 4.49 -11.35 0.41
CA THR A 97 4.05 -11.80 -0.91
C THR A 97 4.00 -10.64 -1.90
N LEU A 98 3.40 -9.52 -1.50
CA LEU A 98 3.29 -8.36 -2.35
C LEU A 98 4.64 -7.65 -2.52
N PHE A 99 5.40 -7.49 -1.44
CA PHE A 99 6.73 -6.90 -1.52
C PHE A 99 7.60 -7.68 -2.50
N GLN A 100 7.63 -9.00 -2.41
CA GLN A 100 8.40 -9.87 -3.31
C GLN A 100 7.93 -9.80 -4.77
N PHE A 101 6.63 -9.58 -5.00
CA PHE A 101 6.10 -9.40 -6.34
C PHE A 101 6.51 -8.05 -6.95
N LEU A 102 6.40 -6.95 -6.20
CA LEU A 102 6.64 -5.60 -6.72
C LEU A 102 8.12 -5.19 -6.72
N ALA A 103 8.93 -5.70 -5.79
CA ALA A 103 10.34 -5.30 -5.65
C ALA A 103 11.15 -5.42 -6.95
N PRO A 104 11.09 -6.53 -7.72
CA PRO A 104 11.84 -6.66 -8.97
C PRO A 104 11.54 -5.55 -9.98
N PHE A 105 10.26 -5.14 -10.09
CA PHE A 105 9.84 -4.07 -11.01
C PHE A 105 10.25 -2.69 -10.52
N CYS A 106 10.22 -2.46 -9.21
CA CYS A 106 10.41 -1.12 -8.64
C CYS A 106 11.89 -0.79 -8.41
N GLU A 107 12.75 -1.80 -8.20
CA GLU A 107 14.21 -1.65 -8.06
C GLU A 107 14.92 -1.51 -9.40
N HIS A 108 14.30 -1.97 -10.49
CA HIS A 108 14.79 -1.84 -11.86
C HIS A 108 13.70 -1.27 -12.77
N PRO A 109 13.36 0.03 -12.63
CA PRO A 109 12.34 0.65 -13.47
C PRO A 109 12.84 0.70 -14.92
N ASN A 110 12.10 0.04 -15.82
CA ASN A 110 12.29 0.10 -17.27
C ASN A 110 11.94 1.48 -17.85
#